data_AF-A0A840Q9E2-F1
#
_entry.id   AF-A0A840Q9E2-F1
#
_cell.length_a   1.000
_cell.length_b   1.000
_cell.length_c   1.000
_cell.angle_alpha   90.00
_cell.angle_beta   90.00
_cell.angle_gamma   90.00
#
_symmetry.space_group_name_H-M   'P 1'
#
loop_
_entity.id
_entity.type
_entity.pdbx_description
1 polymer ?
#
loop_
_entity_poly.entity_id
_entity_poly.type
_entity_poly.pdbx_seq_one_letter_code
_entity_poly.pdbx_strand_id
1 'polypeptide(L)'
;MTFTGHDDQPSPFEDSITLVPLWTTDQDLPVSRHGTPVDLDAIELPEATAVELAASVVHLTVPDDLSPDAFAALIDLAVPECFAESDWLTDHRPLILRDGHCTLGPLTFYSTAEGDLLMRERSDGE
;
A
#
# COMPACT_ATOMS: atom_id res chain seq x y z
N MET A 1 -33.02 33.27 -16.80
CA MET A 1 -32.65 32.23 -17.78
C MET A 1 -31.48 31.47 -17.20
N THR A 2 -31.62 30.15 -17.24
CA THR A 2 -30.81 29.11 -16.58
C THR A 2 -29.37 29.07 -17.09
N PHE A 3 -28.40 28.96 -16.18
CA PHE A 3 -27.11 28.31 -16.44
C PHE A 3 -26.84 27.35 -15.29
N THR A 4 -27.21 26.09 -15.51
CA THR A 4 -26.74 24.92 -14.78
C THR A 4 -25.46 24.49 -15.49
N GLY A 5 -24.33 24.32 -14.80
CA GLY A 5 -23.15 23.79 -15.47
C GLY A 5 -21.90 23.79 -14.63
N HIS A 6 -21.65 22.62 -14.02
CA HIS A 6 -20.42 22.16 -13.39
C HIS A 6 -19.93 23.01 -12.21
N ASP A 7 -20.56 22.74 -11.07
CA ASP A 7 -19.80 22.63 -9.83
C ASP A 7 -18.72 21.57 -10.09
N ASP A 8 -17.48 22.02 -10.30
CA ASP A 8 -16.25 21.23 -10.18
C ASP A 8 -16.07 20.90 -8.69
N GLN A 9 -17.06 20.18 -8.14
CA GLN A 9 -17.00 19.73 -6.77
C GLN A 9 -15.87 18.68 -6.76
N PRO A 10 -14.82 18.82 -5.95
CA PRO A 10 -13.86 17.75 -5.79
C PRO A 10 -14.66 16.49 -5.40
N SER A 11 -14.55 15.44 -6.21
CA SER A 11 -15.21 14.16 -5.93
C SER A 11 -14.91 13.79 -4.47
N PRO A 12 -15.93 13.56 -3.64
CA PRO A 12 -15.69 13.25 -2.24
C PRO A 12 -15.08 11.85 -2.21
N PHE A 13 -13.80 11.78 -1.87
CA PHE A 13 -13.06 10.54 -1.59
C PHE A 13 -12.81 9.66 -2.82
N GLU A 14 -11.75 9.97 -3.58
CA GLU A 14 -10.94 8.86 -4.09
C GLU A 14 -10.44 8.10 -2.85
N ASP A 15 -11.05 6.95 -2.58
CA ASP A 15 -10.62 6.05 -1.51
C ASP A 15 -9.25 5.52 -1.94
N SER A 16 -8.22 6.27 -1.57
CA SER A 16 -6.84 5.98 -1.90
C SER A 16 -6.17 5.39 -0.68
N ILE A 17 -5.48 4.28 -0.89
CA ILE A 17 -4.79 3.56 0.16
C ILE A 17 -3.30 3.69 -0.11
N THR A 18 -2.58 4.10 0.92
CA THR A 18 -1.14 4.36 0.83
C THR A 18 -0.38 3.14 1.33
N LEU A 19 0.36 2.52 0.42
CA LEU A 19 1.08 1.27 0.66
C LEU A 19 2.59 1.50 0.64
N VAL A 20 3.30 0.83 1.55
CA VAL A 20 4.77 0.79 1.58
C VAL A 20 5.20 -0.61 1.14
N PRO A 21 5.66 -0.79 -0.12
CA PRO A 21 6.13 -2.08 -0.58
C PRO A 21 7.43 -2.45 0.15
N LEU A 22 7.45 -3.66 0.69
CA LEU A 22 8.63 -4.27 1.30
C LEU A 22 8.85 -5.66 0.70
N TRP A 23 10.09 -6.13 0.67
CA TRP A 23 10.44 -7.42 0.07
C TRP A 23 11.01 -8.38 1.11
N THR A 24 10.72 -9.67 1.00
CA THR A 24 11.33 -10.71 1.85
C THR A 24 11.46 -12.04 1.12
N THR A 25 12.36 -12.89 1.60
CA THR A 25 12.60 -14.27 1.12
C THR A 25 12.30 -15.33 2.20
N ASP A 26 11.37 -15.03 3.12
CA ASP A 26 10.72 -15.97 4.06
C ASP A 26 11.38 -16.17 5.44
N GLN A 27 12.61 -15.69 5.71
CA GLN A 27 13.26 -15.84 7.04
C GLN A 27 13.90 -14.58 7.63
N ASP A 28 13.98 -13.50 6.86
CA ASP A 28 14.60 -12.25 7.28
C ASP A 28 13.55 -11.15 7.40
N LEU A 29 13.92 -10.10 8.15
CA LEU A 29 13.14 -8.87 8.22
C LEU A 29 12.82 -8.39 6.80
N PRO A 30 11.59 -7.92 6.54
CA PRO A 30 11.27 -7.32 5.26
C PRO A 30 12.22 -6.16 4.99
N VAL A 31 12.68 -6.03 3.75
CA VAL A 31 13.59 -4.99 3.33
C VAL A 31 12.86 -3.95 2.49
N SER A 32 13.33 -2.71 2.57
CA SER A 32 12.92 -1.64 1.66
C SER A 32 13.38 -1.91 0.22
N ARG A 33 13.00 -1.02 -0.70
CA ARG A 33 13.44 -1.06 -2.10
C ARG A 33 14.97 -1.01 -2.24
N HIS A 34 15.65 -0.38 -1.29
CA HIS A 34 17.11 -0.26 -1.29
C HIS A 34 17.83 -1.38 -0.51
N GLY A 35 17.07 -2.35 0.03
CA GLY A 35 17.63 -3.46 0.79
C GLY A 35 17.85 -3.16 2.28
N THR A 36 17.30 -2.05 2.80
CA THR A 36 17.36 -1.69 4.22
C THR A 36 16.39 -2.58 5.01
N PRO A 37 16.84 -3.37 6.00
CA PRO A 37 15.94 -4.15 6.85
C PRO A 37 14.99 -3.27 7.64
N VAL A 38 13.73 -3.67 7.70
CA VAL A 38 12.66 -2.96 8.41
C VAL A 38 12.06 -3.89 9.45
N ASP A 39 12.22 -3.52 10.71
CA ASP A 39 11.55 -4.20 11.83
C ASP A 39 10.19 -3.55 12.06
N LEU A 40 9.12 -4.24 11.67
CA LEU A 40 7.74 -3.74 11.81
C LEU A 40 7.19 -3.94 13.24
N ASP A 41 7.87 -4.74 14.06
CA ASP A 41 7.53 -4.96 15.47
C ASP A 41 8.29 -3.98 16.40
N ALA A 42 9.17 -3.15 15.84
CA ALA A 42 9.82 -2.09 16.58
C ALA A 42 8.80 -1.06 17.07
N ILE A 43 9.14 -0.36 18.15
CA ILE A 43 8.32 0.76 18.65
C ILE A 43 8.52 2.00 17.77
N GLU A 44 9.75 2.22 17.29
CA GLU A 44 10.12 3.39 16.50
C GLU A 44 11.09 2.99 15.39
N LEU A 45 10.93 3.59 14.22
CA LEU A 45 11.86 3.44 13.11
C LEU A 45 12.94 4.52 13.15
N PRO A 46 14.18 4.20 12.75
CA PRO A 46 15.19 5.22 12.49
C PRO A 46 14.66 6.23 11.46
N GLU A 47 14.83 7.53 11.72
CA GLU A 47 14.41 8.62 10.81
C GLU A 47 14.84 8.37 9.37
N ALA A 48 16.10 7.98 9.16
CA ALA A 48 16.63 7.70 7.82
C ALA A 48 15.85 6.59 7.11
N THR A 49 15.45 5.55 7.84
CA THR A 49 14.62 4.46 7.32
C THR A 49 13.21 4.94 7.02
N ALA A 50 12.59 5.70 7.92
CA ALA A 50 11.24 6.24 7.71
C ALA A 50 11.16 7.16 6.47
N VAL A 51 12.14 8.05 6.30
CA VAL A 51 12.26 8.93 5.12
C VAL A 51 12.45 8.12 3.84
N GLU A 52 13.28 7.08 3.88
CA GLU A 52 13.51 6.19 2.73
C GLU A 52 12.23 5.44 2.32
N LEU A 53 11.50 4.91 3.31
CA LEU A 53 10.24 4.21 3.09
C LEU A 53 9.17 5.16 2.54
N ALA A 54 9.08 6.38 3.08
CA ALA A 54 8.15 7.40 2.61
C ALA A 54 8.41 7.79 1.13
N ALA A 55 9.67 7.80 0.70
CA ALA A 55 10.02 8.04 -0.69
C ALA A 55 9.67 6.87 -1.64
N SER A 56 9.39 5.69 -1.08
CA SER A 56 9.05 4.46 -1.83
C SER A 56 7.55 4.11 -1.78
N VAL A 57 6.74 5.02 -1.24
CA VAL A 57 5.30 4.85 -1.08
C VAL A 57 4.59 4.73 -2.43
N VAL A 58 3.62 3.83 -2.48
CA VAL A 58 2.69 3.68 -3.60
C VAL A 58 1.30 4.12 -3.15
N HIS A 59 0.75 5.08 -3.87
CA HIS A 59 -0.66 5.47 -3.72
C HIS A 59 -1.50 4.59 -4.63
N LEU A 60 -2.32 3.74 -4.03
CA LEU A 60 -3.27 2.90 -4.75
C LEU A 60 -4.61 3.62 -4.79
N THR A 61 -4.99 4.12 -5.96
CA THR A 61 -6.38 4.55 -6.21
C THR A 61 -7.23 3.30 -6.36
N VAL A 62 -8.19 3.10 -5.47
CA VAL A 62 -9.12 1.97 -5.56
C VAL A 62 -10.02 2.18 -6.78
N PRO A 63 -10.05 1.24 -7.75
CA PRO A 63 -10.95 1.36 -8.88
C PRO A 63 -12.41 1.16 -8.43
N ASP A 64 -13.36 1.88 -9.04
CA ASP A 64 -14.79 1.75 -8.72
C ASP A 64 -15.36 0.33 -8.93
N ASP A 65 -14.71 -0.48 -9.77
CA ASP A 65 -15.11 -1.87 -10.06
C ASP A 65 -14.48 -2.90 -9.10
N LEU A 66 -13.73 -2.46 -8.09
CA LEU A 66 -13.13 -3.35 -7.10
C LEU A 66 -14.23 -4.07 -6.31
N SER A 67 -14.15 -5.40 -6.19
CA SER A 67 -15.12 -6.13 -5.38
C SER A 67 -15.07 -5.70 -3.90
N PRO A 68 -16.19 -5.78 -3.16
CA PRO A 68 -16.23 -5.39 -1.76
C PRO A 68 -15.26 -6.22 -0.89
N ASP A 69 -15.05 -7.49 -1.21
CA ASP A 69 -14.06 -8.35 -0.54
C ASP A 69 -12.62 -7.90 -0.82
N ALA A 70 -12.32 -7.47 -2.04
CA ALA A 70 -11.02 -6.91 -2.39
C ALA A 70 -10.76 -5.57 -1.67
N PHE A 71 -11.76 -4.70 -1.63
CA PHE A 71 -11.68 -3.44 -0.89
C PHE A 71 -11.49 -3.68 0.61
N ALA A 72 -12.29 -4.58 1.20
CA ALA A 72 -12.17 -5.00 2.59
C ALA A 72 -10.75 -5.48 2.91
N ALA A 73 -10.16 -6.33 2.07
CA ALA A 73 -8.81 -6.84 2.26
C ALA A 73 -7.73 -5.73 2.30
N LEU A 74 -7.94 -4.60 1.61
CA LEU A 74 -7.01 -3.47 1.65
C LEU A 74 -7.16 -2.64 2.93
N ILE A 75 -8.40 -2.36 3.34
CA ILE A 75 -8.67 -1.56 4.55
C ILE A 75 -8.41 -2.32 5.85
N ASP A 76 -8.35 -3.66 5.81
CA ASP A 76 -8.03 -4.50 6.98
C ASP A 76 -6.50 -4.57 7.26
N LEU A 77 -5.65 -4.11 6.34
CA LEU A 77 -4.20 -4.13 6.52
C LEU A 77 -3.77 -3.29 7.73
N ALA A 78 -3.25 -3.90 8.79
CA ALA A 78 -2.82 -3.14 9.96
C ALA A 78 -1.73 -2.11 9.62
N VAL A 79 -1.82 -0.94 10.25
CA VAL A 79 -0.72 0.03 10.33
C VAL A 79 0.16 -0.39 11.52
N PRO A 80 1.43 -0.75 11.31
CA PRO A 80 2.35 -1.07 12.40
C PRO A 80 2.53 0.11 13.36
N GLU A 81 2.78 -0.16 14.65
CA GLU A 81 2.97 0.87 15.67
C GLU A 81 4.09 1.84 15.28
N CYS A 82 5.22 1.33 14.78
CA CYS A 82 6.33 2.16 14.33
C CYS A 82 6.02 3.05 13.11
N PHE A 83 5.00 2.73 12.32
CA PHE A 83 4.53 3.60 11.24
C PHE A 83 3.56 4.65 11.78
N ALA A 84 2.65 4.25 12.68
CA ALA A 84 1.70 5.16 13.31
C ALA A 84 2.40 6.28 14.11
N GLU A 85 3.49 5.95 14.80
CA GLU A 85 4.28 6.92 15.58
C GLU A 85 5.26 7.75 14.71
N SER A 86 5.43 7.41 13.43
CA SER A 86 6.35 8.11 12.52
C SER A 86 5.68 9.31 11.86
N ASP A 87 6.37 10.46 11.88
CA ASP A 87 5.94 11.69 11.18
C ASP A 87 5.79 11.52 9.65
N TRP A 88 6.43 10.50 9.06
CA TRP A 88 6.42 10.27 7.61
C TRP A 88 5.48 9.17 7.15
N LEU A 89 5.17 8.21 8.03
CA LEU A 89 4.46 6.97 7.69
C LEU A 89 3.13 6.82 8.43
N THR A 90 2.64 7.89 9.07
CA THR A 90 1.32 7.89 9.71
C THR A 90 0.25 7.43 8.72
N ASP A 91 -0.60 6.48 9.10
CA ASP A 91 -1.63 5.84 8.25
C ASP A 91 -1.13 5.02 7.04
N HIS A 92 0.18 4.82 6.89
CA HIS A 92 0.73 3.99 5.81
C HIS A 92 0.68 2.51 6.18
N ARG A 93 0.42 1.66 5.19
CA ARG A 93 0.28 0.20 5.42
C ARG A 93 1.39 -0.55 4.70
N PRO A 94 2.16 -1.41 5.38
CA PRO A 94 3.19 -2.20 4.72
C PRO A 94 2.55 -3.26 3.84
N LEU A 95 3.12 -3.44 2.64
CA LEU A 95 2.78 -4.53 1.74
C LEU A 95 4.00 -5.43 1.57
N ILE A 96 3.97 -6.59 2.21
CA ILE A 96 5.11 -7.52 2.22
C ILE A 96 5.03 -8.44 0.98
N LEU A 97 5.92 -8.19 0.03
CA LEU A 97 6.11 -8.98 -1.19
C LEU A 97 7.09 -10.12 -0.92
N ARG A 98 6.62 -11.36 -1.03
CA ARG A 98 7.45 -12.57 -1.00
C ARG A 98 7.73 -13.00 -2.41
N ASP A 99 9.01 -13.18 -2.75
CA ASP A 99 9.42 -13.55 -4.12
C ASP A 99 8.77 -12.64 -5.19
N GLY A 100 8.69 -11.34 -4.89
CA GLY A 100 8.15 -10.31 -5.79
C GLY A 100 6.62 -10.24 -5.89
N HIS A 101 5.86 -10.97 -5.08
CA HIS A 101 4.40 -10.92 -5.09
C HIS A 101 3.79 -10.99 -3.67
N CYS A 102 2.57 -10.50 -3.51
CA CYS A 102 1.81 -10.56 -2.25
C CYS A 102 0.35 -10.87 -2.57
N THR A 103 -0.29 -11.73 -1.78
CA THR A 103 -1.73 -12.01 -1.92
C THR A 103 -2.46 -11.52 -0.68
N LEU A 104 -3.49 -10.69 -0.90
CA LEU A 104 -4.37 -10.14 0.12
C LEU A 104 -5.82 -10.44 -0.27
N GLY A 105 -6.38 -11.50 0.31
CA GLY A 105 -7.72 -11.97 -0.05
C GLY A 105 -7.83 -12.29 -1.56
N PRO A 106 -8.74 -11.64 -2.31
CA PRO A 106 -8.84 -11.82 -3.76
C PRO A 106 -7.78 -11.02 -4.55
N LEU A 107 -7.01 -10.13 -3.91
CA LEU A 107 -6.00 -9.31 -4.58
C LEU A 107 -4.64 -10.00 -4.63
N THR A 108 -3.96 -9.85 -5.76
CA THR A 108 -2.54 -10.19 -5.90
C THR A 108 -1.77 -8.99 -6.39
N PHE A 109 -0.72 -8.65 -5.67
CA PHE A 109 0.23 -7.60 -5.98
C PHE A 109 1.51 -8.19 -6.54
N TYR A 110 2.11 -7.52 -7.50
CA TYR A 110 3.37 -7.90 -8.12
C TYR A 110 4.29 -6.68 -8.20
N SER A 111 5.55 -6.83 -7.81
CA SER A 111 6.56 -5.83 -8.13
C SER A 111 7.17 -6.09 -9.50
N THR A 112 7.29 -5.07 -10.33
CA THR A 112 8.08 -5.13 -11.57
C THR A 112 9.56 -5.06 -11.25
N ALA A 113 10.41 -5.41 -12.22
CA ALA A 113 11.86 -5.22 -12.09
C ALA A 113 12.26 -3.74 -11.93
N GLU A 114 11.40 -2.83 -12.37
CA GLU A 114 11.58 -1.38 -12.25
C GLU A 114 11.16 -0.85 -10.87
N GLY A 115 10.47 -1.67 -10.06
CA GLY A 115 10.00 -1.33 -8.72
C GLY A 115 8.58 -0.75 -8.70
N ASP A 116 7.87 -0.81 -9.81
CA ASP A 116 6.43 -0.49 -9.86
C ASP A 116 5.62 -1.60 -9.21
N LEU A 117 4.51 -1.22 -8.59
CA LEU A 117 3.57 -2.15 -8.00
C LEU A 117 2.35 -2.31 -8.90
N LEU A 118 2.10 -3.53 -9.35
CA LEU A 118 0.92 -3.89 -10.11
C LEU A 118 -0.06 -4.62 -9.20
N MET A 119 -1.34 -4.26 -9.29
CA MET A 119 -2.42 -4.94 -8.59
C MET A 119 -3.29 -5.69 -9.59
N ARG A 120 -3.69 -6.91 -9.24
CA ARG A 120 -4.67 -7.70 -9.98
C ARG A 120 -5.66 -8.36 -9.02
N GLU A 121 -6.94 -8.22 -9.30
CA GLU A 121 -7.96 -9.02 -8.66
C GLU A 121 -8.05 -10.41 -9.31
N ARG A 122 -8.11 -11.45 -8.48
CA ARG A 122 -8.42 -12.81 -8.93
C ARG A 122 -9.92 -12.86 -9.22
N SER A 123 -10.28 -12.93 -10.49
CA SER A 123 -11.64 -13.23 -10.88
C SER A 123 -12.00 -14.62 -10.35
N ASP A 124 -13.02 -14.68 -9.48
CA ASP A 124 -13.59 -15.95 -9.02
C ASP A 124 -14.23 -16.64 -10.23
N GLY A 125 -13.47 -17.53 -10.85
CA GLY A 125 -13.83 -18.06 -12.16
C GLY A 125 -12.80 -19.03 -12.71
N GLU A 126 -12.58 -20.14 -12.00
CA GLU A 126 -12.19 -21.45 -12.58
C GLU A 126 -12.49 -22.60 -11.60
#